data_AF-A0A937NCR2-F1
#
_entry.id   AF-A0A937NCR2-F1
#
_cell.length_a   1.000
_cell.length_b   1.000
_cell.length_c   1.000
_cell.angle_alpha   90.00
_cell.angle_beta   90.00
_cell.angle_gamma   90.00
#
_symmetry.space_group_name_H-M   'P 1'
#
loop_
_entity.id
_entity.type
_entity.pdbx_description
1 polymer ?
#
loop_
_entity_poly.entity_id
_entity_poly.type
_entity_poly.pdbx_seq_one_letter_code
_entity_poly.pdbx_strand_id
1 'polypeptide(L)'
;MAIVNFAVKKPLDDKIKKVIKENGFSSKAEFFRLAAINFIQSENKKIDEDERMNYLTSEFRRTIIRNFSGKKLPSLRKQLSDI
;
A
#
# COMPACT_ATOMS: atom_id res chain seq x y z
N MET A 1 9.07 -21.11 23.19
CA MET A 1 9.42 -19.97 22.30
C MET A 1 10.45 -20.48 21.29
N ALA A 2 10.19 -20.37 19.99
CA ALA A 2 11.18 -20.72 18.98
C ALA A 2 12.13 -19.53 18.78
N ILE A 3 13.43 -19.75 18.97
CA ILE A 3 14.46 -18.76 18.64
C ILE A 3 14.82 -18.99 17.18
N VAL A 4 14.56 -17.99 16.33
CA VAL A 4 14.93 -18.04 14.91
C VAL A 4 16.26 -17.32 14.73
N ASN A 5 17.30 -18.09 14.42
CA ASN A 5 18.62 -17.56 14.10
C ASN A 5 18.80 -17.58 12.58
N PHE A 6 19.23 -16.45 12.01
CA PHE A 6 19.50 -16.35 10.58
C PHE A 6 20.66 -15.39 10.31
N ALA A 7 21.36 -15.63 9.20
CA ALA A 7 22.46 -14.78 8.76
C ALA A 7 21.97 -13.82 7.67
N VAL A 8 22.41 -12.57 7.77
CA VAL A 8 22.13 -11.52 6.77
C VAL A 8 23.42 -11.19 6.03
N LYS A 9 23.39 -11.19 4.70
CA LYS A 9 24.55 -10.81 3.88
C LYS A 9 24.90 -9.33 4.10
N LYS A 10 26.20 -9.00 4.08
CA LYS A 10 26.72 -7.64 4.38
C LYS A 10 25.97 -6.50 3.65
N PRO A 11 25.71 -6.56 2.32
CA PRO A 11 25.02 -5.45 1.64
C PRO A 11 23.61 -5.18 2.15
N LEU A 12 22.92 -6.21 2.63
CA LEU A 12 21.58 -6.08 3.21
C LEU A 12 21.66 -5.62 4.68
N ASP A 13 22.68 -6.08 5.41
CA ASP A 13 22.91 -5.66 6.80
C ASP A 13 23.12 -4.15 6.93
N ASP A 14 23.89 -3.56 6.01
CA ASP A 14 24.18 -2.13 6.00
C ASP A 14 22.91 -1.30 5.72
N LYS A 15 22.05 -1.78 4.81
CA LYS A 15 20.74 -1.17 4.55
C LYS A 15 19.84 -1.24 5.79
N ILE A 16 19.79 -2.38 6.46
CA ILE A 16 19.00 -2.56 7.69
C ILE A 16 19.48 -1.62 8.79
N LYS A 17 20.80 -1.52 9.02
CA LYS A 17 21.37 -0.60 10.01
C LYS A 17 20.99 0.86 9.72
N LYS A 18 21.02 1.27 8.45
CA LYS A 18 20.62 2.61 8.04
C LYS A 18 19.15 2.87 8.39
N VAL A 19 18.25 1.97 8.00
CA VAL A 19 16.81 2.06 8.29
C VAL A 19 16.53 2.08 9.80
N ILE A 20 17.24 1.26 10.58
CA ILE A 20 17.14 1.24 12.04
C ILE A 20 17.43 2.60 12.64
N LYS A 21 18.50 3.25 12.17
CA LYS A 21 18.92 4.57 12.65
C LYS A 21 17.93 5.67 12.24
N GLU A 22 17.43 5.62 11.00
CA GLU A 22 16.51 6.62 10.47
C GLU A 22 15.13 6.58 11.14
N ASN A 23 14.67 5.39 11.53
CA ASN A 23 13.34 5.18 12.11
C ASN A 23 13.35 4.98 13.63
N GLY A 24 14.52 5.14 14.28
CA GLY A 24 14.63 5.13 15.74
C GLY A 24 14.43 3.76 16.41
N PHE A 25 14.69 2.66 15.71
CA PHE A 25 14.60 1.33 16.32
C PHE A 25 15.78 1.09 17.30
N SER A 26 15.50 0.48 18.45
CA SER A 26 16.50 0.17 19.48
C SER A 26 17.45 -0.97 19.08
N SER A 27 16.99 -1.91 18.25
CA SER A 27 17.78 -3.06 17.84
C SER A 27 17.28 -3.70 16.55
N LYS A 28 18.15 -4.52 15.91
CA LYS A 28 17.76 -5.37 14.78
C LYS A 28 16.63 -6.34 15.17
N ALA A 29 16.68 -6.89 16.39
CA ALA A 29 15.66 -7.81 16.88
C ALA A 29 14.29 -7.13 16.96
N GLU A 30 14.23 -5.89 17.46
CA GLU A 30 12.99 -5.11 17.48
C GLU A 30 12.46 -4.85 16.08
N PHE A 31 13.33 -4.39 15.17
CA PHE A 31 12.97 -4.15 13.78
C PHE A 31 12.34 -5.39 13.12
N PHE A 32 12.97 -6.57 13.27
CA PHE A 32 12.45 -7.80 12.68
C PHE A 32 11.15 -8.28 13.34
N ARG A 33 10.98 -8.09 14.66
CA ARG A 33 9.73 -8.43 15.35
C ARG A 33 8.56 -7.57 14.82
N LEU A 34 8.78 -6.27 14.69
CA LEU A 34 7.76 -5.35 14.18
C LEU A 34 7.47 -5.60 12.71
N ALA A 35 8.49 -5.89 11.89
CA ALA A 35 8.30 -6.29 10.51
C ALA A 35 7.46 -7.57 10.38
N ALA A 36 7.71 -8.59 11.23
CA ALA A 36 6.93 -9.82 11.24
C ALA A 36 5.47 -9.58 11.67
N ILE A 37 5.24 -8.76 12.70
CA ILE A 37 3.87 -8.37 13.11
C ILE A 37 3.15 -7.66 11.97
N ASN A 38 3.81 -6.68 11.34
CA ASN A 38 3.23 -5.94 10.22
C ASN A 38 2.91 -6.87 9.04
N PHE A 39 3.79 -7.83 8.74
CA PHE A 39 3.57 -8.81 7.70
C PHE A 39 2.31 -9.65 7.98
N ILE A 40 2.18 -10.19 9.19
CA ILE A 40 0.98 -10.95 9.61
C ILE A 40 -0.28 -10.09 9.54
N GLN A 41 -0.21 -8.84 9.99
CA GLN A 41 -1.34 -7.91 9.89
C GLN A 41 -1.71 -7.59 8.44
N SER A 42 -0.72 -7.50 7.55
CA SER A 42 -0.94 -7.25 6.13
C SER A 42 -1.49 -8.47 5.39
N GLU A 43 -1.06 -9.70 5.72
CA GLU A 43 -1.67 -10.92 5.16
C GLU A 43 -3.14 -11.06 5.57
N ASN A 44 -3.47 -10.67 6.80
CA ASN A 44 -4.85 -10.66 7.28
C ASN A 44 -5.67 -9.50 6.69
N LYS A 45 -5.02 -8.42 6.27
CA LYS A 45 -5.61 -7.40 5.39
C LYS A 45 -5.51 -7.88 3.94
N LYS A 46 -6.25 -8.93 3.60
CA LYS A 46 -6.81 -8.97 2.25
C LYS A 46 -7.69 -7.74 2.17
N ILE A 47 -7.20 -6.68 1.52
CA ILE A 47 -8.07 -5.64 1.03
C ILE A 47 -9.06 -6.41 0.17
N ASP A 48 -10.31 -6.46 0.61
CA ASP A 48 -11.34 -7.05 -0.21
C ASP A 48 -11.37 -6.22 -1.49
N GLU A 49 -10.88 -6.81 -2.58
CA GLU A 49 -10.81 -6.12 -3.86
C GLU A 49 -12.20 -5.67 -4.28
N ASP A 50 -13.26 -6.37 -3.84
CA ASP A 50 -14.64 -5.96 -4.05
C ASP A 50 -14.97 -4.69 -3.25
N GLU A 51 -14.56 -4.60 -1.98
CA GLU A 51 -14.74 -3.39 -1.16
C GLU A 51 -13.97 -2.20 -1.74
N ARG A 52 -12.72 -2.42 -2.19
CA ARG A 52 -11.91 -1.40 -2.87
C ARG A 52 -12.57 -0.95 -4.17
N MET A 53 -13.12 -1.88 -4.95
CA MET A 53 -13.77 -1.56 -6.21
C MET A 53 -15.11 -0.86 -6.03
N ASN A 54 -15.84 -1.21 -4.99
CA ASN A 54 -17.05 -0.51 -4.56
C ASN A 54 -16.72 0.93 -4.14
N TYR A 55 -15.65 1.13 -3.37
CA TYR A 55 -15.20 2.47 -3.00
C TYR A 55 -14.85 3.32 -4.23
N LEU A 56 -13.99 2.80 -5.12
CA LEU A 56 -13.58 3.50 -6.34
C LEU A 56 -14.77 3.81 -7.26
N THR A 57 -15.69 2.86 -7.41
CA THR A 57 -16.92 3.05 -8.21
C THR A 57 -17.81 4.14 -7.61
N SER A 58 -17.93 4.18 -6.28
CA SER A 58 -18.74 5.19 -5.59
C SER A 58 -18.16 6.60 -5.74
N GLU A 59 -16.84 6.75 -5.58
CA GLU A 59 -16.15 8.04 -5.75
C GLU A 59 -16.13 8.49 -7.21
N PHE A 60 -15.99 7.56 -8.15
CA PHE A 60 -16.10 7.87 -9.57
C PHE A 60 -17.50 8.36 -9.94
N ARG A 61 -18.56 7.67 -9.48
CA ARG A 61 -19.95 8.11 -9.65
C ARG A 61 -20.18 9.49 -9.06
N ARG A 62 -19.72 9.74 -7.84
CA ARG A 62 -19.81 11.07 -7.19
C ARG A 62 -19.11 12.14 -8.01
N THR A 63 -17.91 11.86 -8.51
CA THR A 63 -17.12 12.78 -9.32
C THR A 63 -17.81 13.09 -10.66
N ILE A 64 -18.36 12.07 -11.33
CA ILE A 64 -19.15 12.27 -12.56
C ILE A 64 -20.37 13.12 -12.28
N ILE A 65 -21.17 12.78 -11.26
CA ILE A 65 -22.39 13.54 -10.92
C ILE A 65 -22.03 14.99 -10.59
N ARG A 66 -20.97 15.22 -9.80
CA ARG A 66 -20.53 16.57 -9.44
C ARG A 66 -20.11 17.37 -10.67
N ASN A 67 -19.34 16.78 -11.58
CA ASN A 67 -18.73 17.51 -12.69
C ASN A 67 -19.64 17.59 -13.93
N PHE A 68 -20.56 16.65 -14.10
CA PHE A 68 -21.39 16.50 -15.28
C PHE A 68 -22.90 16.50 -14.99
N SER A 69 -23.36 16.77 -13.77
CA SER A 69 -24.80 16.98 -13.53
C SER A 69 -25.32 18.10 -14.44
N GLY A 70 -26.35 17.77 -15.24
CA GLY A 70 -26.96 18.70 -16.20
C GLY A 70 -26.15 18.99 -17.47
N LYS A 71 -24.95 18.44 -17.66
CA LYS A 71 -24.12 18.62 -18.87
C LYS A 71 -24.05 17.31 -19.67
N LYS A 72 -24.19 17.39 -20.99
CA LYS A 72 -23.97 16.20 -21.86
C LYS A 72 -22.53 15.72 -21.69
N LEU A 73 -22.37 14.44 -21.35
CA LEU A 73 -21.09 13.77 -21.34
C LEU A 73 -20.45 13.88 -22.74
N PRO A 74 -19.15 14.21 -22.84
CA PRO A 74 -18.44 14.18 -24.12
C PRO A 74 -18.50 12.79 -24.75
N SER A 75 -18.50 12.71 -26.07
CA SER A 75 -18.48 11.41 -26.75
C SER A 75 -17.20 10.64 -26.41
N LEU A 76 -17.27 9.30 -26.42
CA LEU A 76 -16.12 8.41 -26.15
C LEU A 76 -14.88 8.79 -26.97
N ARG A 77 -15.07 9.17 -28.24
CA ARG A 77 -14.00 9.61 -29.14
C ARG A 77 -13.28 10.88 -28.67
N LYS A 78 -13.99 11.77 -27.97
CA LYS A 78 -13.44 13.01 -27.40
C LYS A 78 -12.87 12.81 -26.00
N GLN A 79 -13.30 11.76 -25.29
CA GLN A 79 -12.72 11.37 -24.00
C GLN A 79 -11.38 10.65 -24.15
N LEU A 80 -11.21 9.91 -25.25
CA LEU A 80 -10.01 9.13 -25.57
C LEU A 80 -9.03 9.87 -26.50
N SER A 81 -9.19 11.18 -26.70
CA SER A 81 -8.34 11.91 -27.67
C SER A 81 -6.91 12.19 -27.19
N ASP A 82 -6.69 12.16 -25.86
CA ASP A 82 -5.40 12.44 -25.21
C ASP A 82 -4.73 11.19 -24.60
N ILE A 83 -5.21 10.00 -24.97
CA ILE A 83 -4.63 8.70 -24.59
C ILE A 83 -4.12 8.02 -25.86
#